data_AF-A0A1D3DUB0-F1
#
_entry.id   AF-A0A1D3DUB0-F1
#
_cell.length_a   1.000
_cell.length_b   1.000
_cell.length_c   1.000
_cell.angle_alpha   90.00
_cell.angle_beta   90.00
_cell.angle_gamma   90.00
#
_symmetry.space_group_name_H-M   'P 1'
#
loop_
_entity.id
_entity.type
_entity.pdbx_description
1 polymer ?
#
loop_
_entity_poly.entity_id
_entity_poly.type
_entity_poly.pdbx_seq_one_letter_code
_entity_poly.pdbx_strand_id
1 'polypeptide(L)'
;MASYDFTEARDLLLDDFRAWGPQTPYGNGTQSVRVCSISGPANTARYRLAYEVSKDRLGAVRPPGRGSMVRVNDDIVLTSSWRPPVEGLPGAVGRGTYAVHVACRIPEADPGQLDGAPLKGELEDSLTNESSARVHYTHLLHSARVMVKALGCTNKPVVPAQPPAAVK
;
A
#
# COMPACT_ATOMS: atom_id res chain seq x y z
N MET A 1 -14.99 11.73 1.70
CA MET A 1 -14.50 10.59 2.51
C MET A 1 -13.45 11.11 3.48
N ALA A 2 -13.64 10.87 4.78
CA ALA A 2 -12.77 11.35 5.85
C ALA A 2 -11.41 10.62 5.85
N SER A 3 -10.37 11.28 6.34
CA SER A 3 -9.14 10.61 6.77
C SER A 3 -9.39 10.08 8.18
N TYR A 4 -9.05 8.83 8.43
CA TYR A 4 -9.13 8.25 9.76
C TYR A 4 -7.87 8.61 10.54
N ASP A 5 -7.98 8.64 11.87
CA ASP A 5 -6.77 8.57 12.69
C ASP A 5 -6.10 7.20 12.52
N PHE A 6 -4.84 7.07 12.93
CA PHE A 6 -4.09 5.83 12.73
C PHE A 6 -4.66 4.62 13.51
N THR A 7 -5.22 4.86 14.69
CA THR A 7 -5.81 3.85 15.58
C THR A 7 -7.13 3.34 14.99
N GLU A 8 -8.00 4.25 14.56
CA GLU A 8 -9.24 3.92 13.85
C GLU A 8 -8.92 3.13 12.59
N ALA A 9 -7.88 3.53 11.86
CA ALA A 9 -7.48 2.85 10.65
C ALA A 9 -7.00 1.41 10.92
N ARG A 10 -6.23 1.22 11.98
CA ARG A 10 -5.81 -0.10 12.46
C ARG A 10 -7.02 -0.97 12.81
N ASP A 11 -7.98 -0.43 13.54
CA ASP A 11 -9.13 -1.22 14.04
C ASP A 11 -10.02 -1.71 12.91
N LEU A 12 -10.31 -0.84 11.93
CA LEU A 12 -11.03 -1.22 10.71
C LEU A 12 -10.29 -2.32 9.93
N LEU A 13 -8.96 -2.21 9.80
CA LEU A 13 -8.16 -3.24 9.14
C LEU A 13 -8.18 -4.55 9.93
N LEU A 14 -8.10 -4.53 11.26
CA LEU A 14 -8.12 -5.75 12.08
C LEU A 14 -9.39 -6.56 11.85
N ASP A 15 -10.54 -5.91 11.73
CA ASP A 15 -11.81 -6.59 11.47
C ASP A 15 -11.81 -7.25 10.07
N ASP A 16 -11.33 -6.53 9.04
CA ASP A 16 -11.17 -7.10 7.70
C ASP A 16 -10.15 -8.25 7.67
N PHE A 17 -9.06 -8.15 8.43
CA PHE A 17 -8.04 -9.20 8.56
C PHE A 17 -8.58 -10.46 9.24
N ARG A 18 -9.47 -10.32 10.23
CA ARG A 18 -10.12 -11.46 10.91
C ARG A 18 -11.14 -12.14 10.01
N ALA A 19 -11.83 -11.38 9.16
CA ALA A 19 -12.77 -11.90 8.17
C ALA A 19 -12.07 -12.48 6.92
N TRP A 20 -10.76 -12.23 6.77
CA TRP A 20 -9.98 -12.71 5.65
C TRP A 20 -9.81 -14.24 5.72
N GLY A 21 -9.99 -14.89 4.57
CA GLY A 21 -9.70 -16.30 4.37
C GLY A 21 -9.43 -16.57 2.89
N PRO A 22 -8.66 -17.62 2.55
CA PRO A 22 -8.28 -17.92 1.18
C PRO A 22 -9.47 -18.29 0.28
N GLN A 23 -10.58 -18.74 0.88
CA GLN A 23 -11.83 -19.10 0.19
C GLN A 23 -12.94 -18.05 0.33
N THR A 24 -12.73 -17.00 1.13
CA THR A 24 -13.74 -15.96 1.31
C THR A 24 -13.94 -15.27 -0.04
N PRO A 25 -15.17 -15.15 -0.58
CA PRO A 25 -15.41 -14.45 -1.84
C PRO A 25 -14.85 -13.03 -1.80
N TYR A 26 -14.30 -12.54 -2.92
CA TYR A 26 -13.91 -11.14 -3.05
C TYR A 26 -15.20 -10.31 -3.10
N GLY A 27 -15.76 -9.98 -1.93
CA GLY A 27 -16.87 -9.04 -1.84
C GLY A 27 -16.37 -7.62 -2.09
N ASN A 28 -17.28 -6.75 -2.53
CA ASN A 28 -17.07 -5.32 -2.76
C ASN A 28 -16.75 -4.52 -1.46
N GLY A 29 -16.28 -5.20 -0.41
CA GLY A 29 -16.24 -4.73 0.98
C GLY A 29 -14.85 -4.68 1.61
N THR A 30 -13.76 -4.99 0.89
CA THR A 30 -12.41 -4.65 1.40
C THR A 30 -12.32 -3.14 1.47
N GLN A 31 -12.39 -2.59 2.68
CA GLN A 31 -12.38 -1.15 2.87
C GLN A 31 -10.95 -0.65 2.67
N SER A 32 -10.77 0.26 1.71
CA SER A 32 -9.54 1.03 1.61
C SER A 32 -9.58 2.11 2.69
N VAL A 33 -8.81 1.91 3.74
CA VAL A 33 -8.77 2.78 4.91
C VAL A 33 -7.71 3.86 4.70
N ARG A 34 -8.16 5.11 4.64
CA ARG A 34 -7.31 6.27 4.38
C ARG A 34 -6.68 6.77 5.69
N VAL A 35 -5.35 6.72 5.75
CA VAL A 35 -4.56 7.21 6.90
C VAL A 35 -4.17 8.66 6.73
N CYS A 36 -3.85 9.07 5.50
CA CYS A 36 -3.52 10.47 5.20
C CYS A 36 -4.03 10.84 3.81
N SER A 37 -4.55 12.04 3.67
CA SER A 37 -4.88 12.61 2.37
C SER A 37 -4.81 14.12 2.39
N ILE A 38 -4.08 14.65 1.42
CA ILE A 38 -4.04 16.07 1.09
C ILE A 38 -4.57 16.21 -0.32
N SER A 39 -5.47 17.16 -0.55
CA SER A 39 -6.01 17.46 -1.88
C SER A 39 -5.58 18.87 -2.27
N GLY A 40 -5.18 19.03 -3.52
CA GLY A 40 -4.84 20.33 -4.10
C GLY A 40 -6.07 21.10 -4.57
N PRO A 41 -5.89 22.33 -5.06
CA PRO A 41 -6.97 23.17 -5.58
C PRO A 41 -7.66 22.60 -6.82
N ALA A 42 -6.98 21.72 -7.57
CA ALA A 42 -7.60 20.92 -8.62
C ALA A 42 -8.13 19.60 -8.02
N ASN A 43 -9.38 19.23 -8.33
CA ASN A 43 -10.03 17.99 -7.86
C ASN A 43 -9.27 16.69 -8.22
N THR A 44 -8.27 16.78 -9.09
CA THR A 44 -7.41 15.66 -9.54
C THR A 44 -6.06 15.59 -8.83
N ALA A 45 -5.62 16.65 -8.16
CA ALA A 45 -4.34 16.71 -7.47
C ALA A 45 -4.50 16.17 -6.04
N ARG A 46 -3.85 15.05 -5.72
CA ARG A 46 -3.93 14.45 -4.39
C ARG A 46 -2.63 13.80 -3.98
N TYR A 47 -2.36 13.84 -2.69
CA TYR A 47 -1.40 12.97 -2.03
C TYR A 47 -2.18 12.11 -1.05
N ARG A 48 -2.23 10.79 -1.26
CA ARG A 48 -3.06 9.87 -0.47
C ARG A 48 -2.24 8.67 -0.03
N LEU A 49 -2.33 8.36 1.27
CA LEU A 49 -1.85 7.12 1.86
C LEU A 49 -3.05 6.34 2.40
N ALA A 50 -3.20 5.10 1.95
CA ALA A 50 -4.25 4.20 2.39
C ALA A 50 -3.73 2.78 2.60
N TYR A 51 -4.45 2.01 3.38
CA TYR A 51 -4.22 0.58 3.58
C TYR A 51 -5.49 -0.19 3.30
N GLU A 52 -5.35 -1.39 2.79
CA GLU A 52 -6.45 -2.29 2.54
C GLU A 52 -6.01 -3.73 2.74
N VAL A 53 -6.99 -4.61 2.93
CA VAL A 53 -6.75 -6.04 2.93
C VAL A 53 -6.73 -6.55 1.49
N SER A 54 -5.64 -7.22 1.10
CA SER A 54 -5.50 -7.83 -0.22
C SER A 54 -5.65 -9.35 -0.17
N LYS A 55 -6.05 -9.96 -1.29
CA LYS A 55 -6.03 -11.42 -1.50
C LYS A 55 -4.95 -11.85 -2.49
N ASP A 56 -4.11 -10.91 -2.91
CA ASP A 56 -2.99 -11.21 -3.79
C ASP A 56 -2.07 -12.21 -3.10
N ARG A 57 -1.67 -13.26 -3.83
CA ARG A 57 -0.55 -14.09 -3.40
C ARG A 57 0.72 -13.29 -3.57
N LEU A 58 1.60 -13.29 -2.57
CA LEU A 58 2.85 -12.51 -2.62
C LEU A 58 3.72 -12.87 -3.85
N GLY A 59 3.72 -14.13 -4.28
CA GLY A 59 4.38 -14.59 -5.52
C GLY A 59 3.71 -14.10 -6.82
N ALA A 60 2.41 -13.80 -6.77
CA ALA A 60 1.60 -13.40 -7.90
C ALA A 60 1.38 -11.88 -8.00
N VAL A 61 1.87 -11.09 -7.03
CA VAL A 61 1.84 -9.63 -7.10
C VAL A 61 2.48 -9.16 -8.42
N ARG A 62 1.78 -8.27 -9.10
CA ARG A 62 2.23 -7.64 -10.35
C ARG A 62 1.98 -6.14 -10.26
N PRO A 63 2.86 -5.31 -10.82
CA PRO A 63 2.63 -3.89 -10.86
C PRO A 63 1.51 -3.58 -11.87
N PRO A 64 0.74 -2.50 -11.65
CA PRO A 64 -0.28 -2.10 -12.61
C PRO A 64 0.38 -1.59 -13.91
N GLY A 65 -0.07 -2.12 -15.05
CA GLY A 65 0.38 -1.68 -16.38
C GLY A 65 1.90 -1.83 -16.58
N ARG A 66 2.56 -0.76 -17.05
CA ARG A 66 4.03 -0.72 -17.28
C ARG A 66 4.83 -0.38 -16.01
N GLY A 67 4.30 -0.71 -14.84
CA GLY A 67 4.93 -0.42 -13.58
C GLY A 67 6.16 -1.29 -13.27
N SER A 68 6.83 -0.99 -12.16
CA SER A 68 7.98 -1.74 -11.65
C SER A 68 7.60 -2.57 -10.43
N MET A 69 8.26 -3.71 -10.25
CA MET A 69 8.12 -4.55 -9.07
C MET A 69 9.49 -4.90 -8.50
N VAL A 70 9.63 -4.77 -7.18
CA VAL A 70 10.84 -5.09 -6.43
C VAL A 70 10.47 -6.02 -5.29
N ARG A 71 11.01 -7.25 -5.31
CA ARG A 71 10.95 -8.15 -4.15
C ARG A 71 12.02 -7.72 -3.15
N VAL A 72 11.60 -7.35 -1.96
CA VAL A 72 12.50 -6.86 -0.90
C VAL A 72 13.06 -8.04 -0.11
N ASN A 73 12.18 -8.96 0.27
CA ASN A 73 12.46 -10.20 0.99
C ASN A 73 11.27 -11.17 0.79
N ASP A 74 11.21 -12.22 1.59
CA ASP A 74 10.16 -13.25 1.50
C ASP A 74 8.78 -12.79 1.96
N ASP A 75 8.69 -11.68 2.71
CA ASP A 75 7.43 -11.15 3.23
C ASP A 75 6.95 -9.90 2.49
N ILE A 76 7.81 -9.26 1.68
CA ILE A 76 7.57 -7.91 1.16
C ILE A 76 7.86 -7.77 -0.32
N VAL A 77 6.85 -7.25 -1.03
CA VAL A 77 6.95 -6.86 -2.43
C VAL A 77 6.52 -5.40 -2.58
N LEU A 78 7.30 -4.64 -3.33
CA LEU A 78 6.99 -3.27 -3.71
C LEU A 78 6.52 -3.25 -5.17
N THR A 79 5.47 -2.50 -5.46
CA THR A 79 5.05 -2.20 -6.83
C THR A 79 4.90 -0.71 -7.03
N SER A 80 5.21 -0.21 -8.21
CA SER A 80 5.05 1.21 -8.55
C SER A 80 4.61 1.38 -9.98
N SER A 81 3.89 2.46 -10.26
CA SER A 81 3.64 2.94 -11.61
C SER A 81 3.68 4.46 -11.60
N TRP A 82 4.34 5.03 -12.60
CA TRP A 82 4.38 6.47 -12.82
C TRP A 82 3.81 6.78 -14.19
N ARG A 83 2.98 7.82 -14.26
CA ARG A 83 2.50 8.41 -15.51
C ARG A 83 2.98 9.85 -15.56
N PRO A 84 3.69 10.25 -16.63
CA PRO A 84 4.08 11.65 -16.78
C PRO A 84 2.84 12.55 -16.97
N PRO A 85 2.98 13.87 -16.75
CA PRO A 85 1.98 14.84 -17.18
C PRO A 85 1.61 14.66 -18.65
N VAL A 86 0.36 14.94 -19.00
CA VAL A 86 -0.08 14.93 -20.41
C VAL A 86 0.53 16.14 -21.12
N GLU A 87 1.34 15.87 -22.14
CA GLU A 87 1.97 16.91 -22.95
C GLU A 87 0.92 17.81 -23.62
N GLY A 88 1.13 19.12 -23.60
CA GLY A 88 0.22 20.09 -24.20
C GLY A 88 -1.04 20.41 -23.39
N LEU A 89 -1.24 19.80 -22.21
CA LEU A 89 -2.35 20.13 -21.31
C LEU A 89 -1.86 21.06 -20.17
N PRO A 90 -2.25 22.35 -20.16
CA PRO A 90 -1.85 23.28 -19.10
C PRO A 90 -2.32 22.80 -17.72
N GLY A 91 -1.41 22.80 -16.75
CA GLY A 91 -1.70 22.35 -15.38
C GLY A 91 -1.79 20.82 -15.22
N ALA A 92 -1.47 20.04 -16.25
CA ALA A 92 -1.31 18.59 -16.09
C ALA A 92 -0.14 18.29 -15.15
N VAL A 93 -0.36 17.33 -14.26
CA VAL A 93 0.63 16.83 -13.30
C VAL A 93 0.82 15.34 -13.53
N GLY A 94 2.02 14.85 -13.22
CA GLY A 94 2.28 13.42 -13.24
C GLY A 94 1.48 12.72 -12.14
N ARG A 95 1.29 11.41 -12.29
CA ARG A 95 0.62 10.58 -11.30
C ARG A 95 1.44 9.33 -10.98
N GLY A 96 1.86 9.24 -9.74
CA GLY A 96 2.52 8.09 -9.14
C GLY A 96 1.56 7.25 -8.32
N THR A 97 1.72 5.94 -8.38
CA THR A 97 1.08 5.00 -7.46
C THR A 97 2.13 4.01 -7.02
N TYR A 98 2.32 3.89 -5.71
CA TYR A 98 3.32 3.06 -5.07
C TYR A 98 2.61 2.18 -4.06
N ALA A 99 2.87 0.88 -4.07
CA ALA A 99 2.32 -0.03 -3.11
C ALA A 99 3.39 -0.88 -2.44
N VAL A 100 3.13 -1.20 -1.18
CA VAL A 100 3.85 -2.19 -0.39
C VAL A 100 2.86 -3.30 -0.06
N HIS A 101 3.22 -4.52 -0.44
CA HIS A 101 2.47 -5.72 -0.16
C HIS A 101 3.24 -6.49 0.91
N VAL A 102 2.59 -6.80 2.03
CA VAL A 102 3.22 -7.45 3.18
C VAL A 102 2.46 -8.73 3.53
N ALA A 103 3.20 -9.83 3.62
CA ALA A 103 2.77 -11.05 4.31
C ALA A 103 2.68 -10.74 5.81
N CYS A 104 1.48 -10.43 6.30
CA CYS A 104 1.22 -10.18 7.71
C CYS A 104 0.14 -11.16 8.19
N ARG A 105 0.46 -12.02 9.16
CA ARG A 105 -0.52 -12.85 9.84
C ARG A 105 -0.84 -12.29 11.22
N ILE A 106 -2.05 -11.82 11.43
CA ILE A 106 -2.49 -11.33 12.75
C ILE A 106 -2.74 -12.51 13.71
N PRO A 107 -2.80 -12.30 15.04
CA PRO A 107 -3.18 -13.35 15.98
C PRO A 107 -4.56 -13.94 15.65
N GLU A 108 -4.71 -15.25 15.84
CA GLU A 108 -5.97 -16.00 15.64
C GLU A 108 -6.51 -16.01 14.20
N ALA A 109 -5.79 -15.43 13.24
CA ALA A 109 -6.17 -15.51 11.82
C ALA A 109 -5.88 -16.89 11.21
N ASP A 110 -6.58 -17.15 10.10
CA ASP A 110 -6.41 -18.35 9.29
C ASP A 110 -4.93 -18.55 8.88
N PRO A 111 -4.35 -19.77 9.04
CA PRO A 111 -2.97 -20.03 8.67
C PRO A 111 -2.63 -19.72 7.20
N GLY A 112 -3.60 -19.86 6.29
CA GLY A 112 -3.47 -19.55 4.87
C GLY A 112 -3.25 -18.05 4.59
N GLN A 113 -3.36 -17.18 5.60
CA GLN A 113 -3.04 -15.76 5.50
C GLN A 113 -1.58 -15.49 5.12
N LEU A 114 -0.68 -16.45 5.38
CA LEU A 114 0.72 -16.37 4.96
C LEU A 114 0.95 -16.78 3.48
N ASP A 115 0.00 -17.44 2.84
CA ASP A 115 0.08 -17.72 1.40
C ASP A 115 -0.22 -16.46 0.55
N GLY A 116 -0.76 -15.43 1.22
CA GLY A 116 -1.14 -14.14 0.67
C GLY A 116 -0.18 -12.99 1.05
N ALA A 117 -0.50 -11.82 0.52
CA ALA A 117 0.01 -10.53 0.97
C ALA A 117 -1.16 -9.71 1.53
N PRO A 118 -1.72 -10.12 2.68
CA PRO A 118 -2.99 -9.60 3.19
C PRO A 118 -2.92 -8.11 3.52
N LEU A 119 -1.75 -7.54 3.84
CA LEU A 119 -1.62 -6.10 4.01
C LEU A 119 -1.14 -5.45 2.71
N LYS A 120 -1.95 -4.55 2.15
CA LYS A 120 -1.50 -3.66 1.08
C LYS A 120 -1.56 -2.21 1.56
N GLY A 121 -0.40 -1.54 1.59
CA GLY A 121 -0.32 -0.08 1.75
C GLY A 121 -0.12 0.56 0.39
N GLU A 122 -0.86 1.62 0.08
CA GLU A 122 -0.80 2.33 -1.20
C GLU A 122 -0.61 3.83 -0.97
N LEU A 123 0.37 4.40 -1.66
CA LEU A 123 0.65 5.83 -1.75
C LEU A 123 0.38 6.29 -3.18
N GLU A 124 -0.52 7.25 -3.32
CA GLU A 124 -0.82 7.95 -4.57
C GLU A 124 -0.32 9.39 -4.48
N ASP A 125 0.40 9.83 -5.50
CA ASP A 125 0.86 11.22 -5.62
C ASP A 125 0.58 11.76 -7.02
N SER A 126 -0.35 12.70 -7.09
CA SER A 126 -0.59 13.59 -8.23
C SER A 126 -0.56 15.05 -7.82
N LEU A 127 0.08 15.37 -6.69
CA LEU A 127 0.10 16.71 -6.11
C LEU A 127 1.47 17.37 -6.18
N THR A 128 2.55 16.61 -5.92
CA THR A 128 3.88 17.20 -5.71
C THR A 128 4.73 17.25 -6.98
N ASN A 129 4.33 16.50 -8.02
CA ASN A 129 5.14 16.23 -9.22
C ASN A 129 6.51 15.57 -8.91
N GLU A 130 6.71 15.06 -7.69
CA GLU A 130 7.84 14.20 -7.36
C GLU A 130 7.76 12.94 -8.22
N SER A 131 8.88 12.56 -8.81
CA SER A 131 8.99 11.42 -9.73
C SER A 131 9.92 10.32 -9.21
N SER A 132 10.67 10.60 -8.14
CA SER A 132 11.55 9.65 -7.48
C SER A 132 10.74 8.64 -6.67
N ALA A 133 10.64 7.41 -7.18
CA ALA A 133 9.99 6.33 -6.44
C ALA A 133 10.65 6.10 -5.08
N ARG A 134 11.96 6.35 -4.98
CA ARG A 134 12.72 6.20 -3.73
C ARG A 134 12.22 7.16 -2.64
N VAL A 135 11.84 8.39 -2.97
CA VAL A 135 11.27 9.35 -2.00
C VAL A 135 9.92 8.82 -1.50
N HIS A 136 9.01 8.45 -2.40
CA HIS A 136 7.69 7.93 -2.02
C HIS A 136 7.77 6.63 -1.20
N TYR A 137 8.64 5.70 -1.58
CA TYR A 137 8.84 4.48 -0.82
C TYR A 137 9.44 4.72 0.56
N THR A 138 10.24 5.77 0.76
CA THR A 138 10.75 6.10 2.10
C THR A 138 9.59 6.41 3.04
N HIS A 139 8.62 7.22 2.60
CA HIS A 139 7.42 7.53 3.38
C HIS A 139 6.52 6.30 3.56
N LEU A 140 6.28 5.54 2.48
CA LEU A 140 5.41 4.38 2.53
C LEU A 140 5.97 3.27 3.43
N LEU A 141 7.27 2.96 3.33
CA LEU A 141 7.94 1.97 4.19
C LEU A 141 8.00 2.41 5.65
N HIS A 142 8.13 3.71 5.92
CA HIS A 142 8.00 4.22 7.28
C HIS A 142 6.60 3.94 7.84
N SER A 143 5.55 4.32 7.11
CA SER A 143 4.19 4.06 7.55
C SER A 143 3.91 2.56 7.70
N ALA A 144 4.38 1.73 6.76
CA ALA A 144 4.13 0.29 6.78
C ALA A 144 4.77 -0.40 7.98
N ARG A 145 5.95 0.04 8.43
CA ARG A 145 6.55 -0.42 9.69
C ARG A 145 5.64 -0.18 10.89
N VAL A 146 5.08 1.02 10.97
CA VAL A 146 4.18 1.39 12.07
C VAL A 146 2.91 0.54 12.00
N MET A 147 2.33 0.36 10.81
CA MET A 147 1.12 -0.46 10.61
C MET A 147 1.35 -1.93 10.95
N VAL A 148 2.42 -2.55 10.45
CA VAL A 148 2.80 -3.94 10.78
C VAL A 148 2.95 -4.14 12.28
N LYS A 149 3.60 -3.19 12.98
CA LYS A 149 3.75 -3.23 14.42
C LYS A 149 2.40 -3.10 15.14
N ALA A 150 1.53 -2.20 14.67
CA ALA A 150 0.22 -1.96 15.25
C ALA A 150 -0.75 -3.12 15.07
N LEU A 151 -0.69 -3.82 13.93
CA LEU A 151 -1.48 -5.02 13.65
C LEU A 151 -0.99 -6.25 14.45
N GLY A 152 0.21 -6.19 15.02
CA GLY A 152 0.75 -7.28 15.84
C GLY A 152 1.02 -8.56 15.04
N CYS A 153 1.50 -8.43 13.79
CA CYS A 153 1.75 -9.58 12.92
C CYS A 153 2.66 -10.62 13.60
N THR A 154 2.16 -11.85 13.73
CA THR A 154 2.81 -12.96 14.45
C THR A 154 4.05 -13.49 13.74
N ASN A 155 4.11 -13.38 12.41
CA ASN A 155 5.27 -13.76 11.59
C ASN A 155 6.38 -12.69 11.56
N LYS A 156 6.15 -11.52 12.17
CA LYS A 156 7.14 -10.43 12.31
C LYS A 156 7.84 -10.04 10.99
N PRO A 157 7.10 -9.65 9.94
CA PRO A 157 7.70 -9.31 8.65
C PRO A 157 8.65 -8.10 8.79
N VAL A 158 9.83 -8.20 8.18
CA VAL A 158 10.88 -7.19 8.31
C VAL A 158 10.73 -6.12 7.22
N VAL A 159 10.02 -5.04 7.54
CA VAL A 159 9.90 -3.87 6.64
C VAL A 159 11.16 -3.00 6.74
N PRO A 160 11.92 -2.81 5.65
CA PRO A 160 13.18 -2.08 5.70
C PRO A 160 12.95 -0.59 5.99
N ALA A 161 13.94 0.04 6.65
CA ALA A 161 13.86 1.46 6.97
C ALA A 161 14.01 2.38 5.75
N GLN A 162 14.60 1.86 4.68
CA GLN A 162 14.92 2.57 3.45
C GLN A 162 14.59 1.68 2.24
N PRO A 163 14.25 2.27 1.08
CA PRO A 163 14.03 1.50 -0.14
C PRO A 163 15.32 0.75 -0.55
N PRO A 164 15.22 -0.49 -1.04
CA PRO A 164 16.36 -1.22 -1.61
C PRO A 164 17.01 -0.45 -2.75
N ALA A 165 18.29 -0.73 -3.03
CA ALA A 165 19.01 -0.13 -4.16
C ALA A 165 18.38 -0.43 -5.54
N ALA A 166 17.59 -1.51 -5.63
CA ALA A 166 16.85 -1.87 -6.83
C ALA A 166 15.69 -0.90 -7.16
N VAL A 167 15.26 -0.08 -6.19
CA VAL A 167 14.31 1.01 -6.41
C VAL A 167 15.06 2.18 -7.03
N LYS A 168 14.67 2.53 -8.26
CA LYS A 168 15.22 3.64 -9.04
C LYS A 168 14.34 4.88 -8.89
#